data_AF-A0A6C0C423-F1
#
_entry.id   AF-A0A6C0C423-F1
#
_cell.length_a   1.000
_cell.length_b   1.000
_cell.length_c   1.000
_cell.angle_alpha   90.00
_cell.angle_beta   90.00
_cell.angle_gamma   90.00
#
_symmetry.space_group_name_H-M   'P 1'
#
loop_
_entity.id
_entity.type
_entity.pdbx_description
1 polymer ?
#
loop_
_entity_poly.entity_id
_entity_poly.type
_entity_poly.pdbx_seq_one_letter_code
_entity_poly.pdbx_strand_id
1 'polypeptide(L)'
;MNLYNILALITIIIIIYSCSCFMNYKEGLAVQANRNNQDKMLKYKNNYWKNRVFSNIAEGSNESKFLKVPEFEDDDKSKLKDDSVGAFMKQSDVDKEVEKCKIIDSTKNCAYLKGTNCGYCHSNKKFMYGNNDGPLTNSCPGGKASWVGPKDKRGVVWACQKMKDQETCKNVKNCGGSTGIANICAWCPSTQSGMVSKKNSKGGYVPKYNDDKCAFNGKFKDSKTKKIKETSLININDCAAFKQMYPCMGPNWSTGPHTQACIQKKWNEAGCSGEPNARVARSGLNAPKISKWWNSHGHGAMLDNMKSMRIKQSSNDYKEAKMYTKACTDITINPCQDRFNKRPYDCDKQIYENSGCKKSGKLNPELNEPWAIDLINPFYKYKKKNNRNSGELRSLTNSVNDFKSKADYHTRNLKADYGKTIKYTLSCGGRVPKAPWKKPCWKDFTSMMIYITGVNLTNPNEMDMTNANNILRDPKWTELKNSNILSDTNQFPRLYKGKIIRKLTYNLPDFPYWNFLTKIIPYMKKQSWSTGISWYADFIPEMIKVPGVIRVGTDRYAKKRGHLYKNGYDELWFSEHTNFHRIISGYGFHTIKHNGVSYTRLWQSRYKAKAGEYGLDYGFPFWQFYIAAKSS
;
A
#
# COMPACT_ATOMS: atom_id res chain seq x y z
N MET A 1 2.91 1.42 34.48
CA MET A 1 3.47 2.70 34.97
C MET A 1 3.39 2.63 36.49
N ASN A 2 4.53 2.54 37.20
CA ASN A 2 4.54 2.33 38.66
C ASN A 2 3.91 3.51 39.40
N LEU A 3 3.29 3.26 40.55
CA LEU A 3 2.65 4.26 41.42
C LEU A 3 3.58 5.44 41.73
N TYR A 4 4.89 5.16 41.83
CA TYR A 4 5.94 6.17 42.01
C TYR A 4 6.02 7.18 40.86
N ASN A 5 5.83 6.74 39.60
CA ASN A 5 5.84 7.62 38.44
C ASN A 5 4.56 8.48 38.35
N ILE A 6 3.45 7.98 38.89
CA ILE A 6 2.19 8.75 38.97
C ILE A 6 2.33 9.83 40.04
N LEU A 7 2.87 9.49 41.21
CA LEU A 7 3.12 10.45 42.29
C LEU A 7 4.13 11.54 41.87
N ALA A 8 5.20 11.19 41.16
CA ALA A 8 6.17 12.15 40.63
C ALA A 8 5.57 13.11 39.59
N LEU A 9 4.64 12.63 38.76
CA LEU A 9 3.93 13.48 37.80
C LEU A 9 2.97 14.44 38.49
N ILE A 10 2.29 13.99 39.56
CA ILE A 10 1.37 14.83 40.33
C ILE A 10 2.14 15.94 41.07
N THR A 11 3.30 15.65 41.67
CA THR A 11 4.14 16.68 42.30
C THR A 11 4.68 17.69 41.29
N ILE A 12 5.11 17.25 40.10
CA ILE A 12 5.54 18.17 39.03
C ILE A 12 4.40 19.08 38.58
N ILE A 13 3.17 18.56 38.44
CA ILE A 13 2.00 19.36 38.08
C ILE A 13 1.68 20.39 39.17
N ILE A 14 1.75 20.02 40.46
CA ILE A 14 1.52 20.94 41.58
C ILE A 14 2.60 22.04 41.62
N ILE A 15 3.86 21.71 41.36
CA ILE A 15 4.96 22.69 41.27
C ILE A 15 4.75 23.65 40.09
N ILE A 16 4.31 23.15 38.93
CA ILE A 16 4.01 24.01 37.77
C ILE A 16 2.81 24.92 38.07
N TYR A 17 1.77 24.43 38.75
CA TYR A 17 0.61 25.23 39.11
C TYR A 17 0.95 26.31 40.17
N SER A 18 1.76 25.96 41.17
CA SER A 18 2.22 26.91 42.19
C SER A 18 3.21 27.93 41.63
N CYS A 19 4.11 27.55 40.71
CA CYS A 19 4.93 28.49 39.95
C CYS A 19 4.09 29.40 39.03
N SER A 20 2.98 28.91 38.47
CA SER A 20 2.07 29.72 37.64
C SER A 20 1.25 30.72 38.47
N CYS A 21 0.91 30.37 39.72
CA CYS A 21 0.30 31.31 40.67
C CYS A 21 1.31 32.35 41.18
N PHE A 22 2.56 31.97 41.46
CA PHE A 22 3.60 32.92 41.90
C PHE A 22 4.10 33.83 40.76
N MET A 23 4.15 33.36 39.51
CA MET A 23 4.56 34.17 38.36
C MET A 23 3.47 35.11 37.83
N ASN A 24 2.22 34.96 38.29
CA ASN A 24 1.14 35.93 38.06
C ASN A 24 1.05 37.04 39.13
N TYR A 25 1.87 36.98 40.17
CA TYR A 25 2.12 38.11 41.08
C TYR A 25 3.40 38.86 40.65
N LYS A 26 3.36 39.45 39.45
CA LYS A 26 4.27 40.54 39.05
C LYS A 26 3.44 41.76 38.67
N GLU A 27 3.28 42.65 39.65
CA GLU A 27 3.31 44.12 39.54
C GLU A 27 2.58 44.79 38.36
N GLY A 28 1.39 44.28 37.98
CA GLY A 28 0.54 44.92 36.96
C GLY A 28 -0.35 46.05 37.50
N LEU A 29 -0.61 46.09 38.81
CA LEU A 29 -1.59 47.01 39.40
C LEU A 29 -1.04 48.41 39.76
N ALA A 30 0.28 48.60 39.80
CA ALA A 30 0.86 49.91 40.12
C ALA A 30 1.02 50.83 38.90
N VAL A 31 1.15 50.30 37.67
CA VAL A 31 1.49 51.13 36.49
C VAL A 31 0.29 51.93 35.99
N GLN A 32 -0.92 51.36 36.05
CA GLN A 32 -2.12 52.06 35.56
C GLN A 32 -2.67 53.05 36.60
N ALA A 33 -2.57 52.72 37.89
CA ALA A 33 -2.89 53.62 38.99
C ALA A 33 -1.90 54.80 39.09
N ASN A 34 -0.58 54.57 38.92
CA ASN A 34 0.40 55.66 38.86
C ASN A 34 0.25 56.53 37.60
N ARG A 35 -0.12 55.97 36.44
CA ARG A 35 -0.41 56.78 35.24
C ARG A 35 -1.60 57.69 35.44
N ASN A 36 -2.69 57.17 36.02
CA ASN A 36 -3.86 57.99 36.33
C ASN A 36 -3.57 59.05 37.38
N ASN A 37 -2.75 58.75 38.39
CA ASN A 37 -2.35 59.71 39.41
C ASN A 37 -1.36 60.76 38.87
N GLN A 38 -0.41 60.39 38.00
CA GLN A 38 0.48 61.34 37.33
C GLN A 38 -0.26 62.24 36.34
N ASP A 39 -1.17 61.70 35.52
CA ASP A 39 -2.00 62.51 34.62
C ASP A 39 -2.96 63.41 35.40
N LYS A 40 -3.50 62.96 36.55
CA LYS A 40 -4.27 63.81 37.47
C LYS A 40 -3.42 64.90 38.10
N MET A 41 -2.19 64.60 38.52
CA MET A 41 -1.29 65.58 39.12
C MET A 41 -0.79 66.61 38.09
N LEU A 42 -0.57 66.20 36.84
CA LEU A 42 -0.25 67.08 35.71
C LEU A 42 -1.47 67.93 35.32
N LYS A 43 -2.68 67.37 35.27
CA LYS A 43 -3.91 68.16 35.10
C LYS A 43 -4.12 69.14 36.25
N TYR A 44 -3.86 68.72 37.49
CA TYR A 44 -3.96 69.58 38.68
C TYR A 44 -2.94 70.70 38.63
N LYS A 45 -1.66 70.42 38.31
CA LYS A 45 -0.65 71.47 38.08
C LYS A 45 -1.05 72.40 36.93
N ASN A 46 -1.50 71.87 35.80
CA ASN A 46 -1.88 72.68 34.64
C ASN A 46 -3.13 73.54 34.93
N ASN A 47 -4.09 73.04 35.72
CA ASN A 47 -5.22 73.81 36.23
C ASN A 47 -4.79 74.82 37.31
N TYR A 48 -3.87 74.46 38.20
CA TYR A 48 -3.29 75.35 39.21
C TYR A 48 -2.57 76.53 38.55
N TRP A 49 -1.86 76.30 37.44
CA TRP A 49 -1.23 77.35 36.64
C TRP A 49 -2.25 78.17 35.81
N LYS A 50 -3.30 77.54 35.26
CA LYS A 50 -4.39 78.26 34.56
C LYS A 50 -5.25 79.12 35.48
N ASN A 51 -5.47 78.70 36.72
CA ASN A 51 -6.27 79.42 37.72
C ASN A 51 -5.46 80.51 38.46
N ARG A 52 -4.17 80.67 38.15
CA ARG A 52 -3.33 81.81 38.58
C ARG A 52 -3.42 83.02 37.65
N VAL A 53 -4.18 82.90 36.55
CA VAL A 53 -4.64 84.08 35.81
C VAL A 53 -5.66 84.75 36.71
N PHE A 54 -5.20 85.70 37.53
CA PHE A 54 -6.10 86.55 38.31
C PHE A 54 -7.13 87.16 37.36
N SER A 55 -8.40 87.13 37.73
CA SER A 55 -9.44 87.92 37.07
C SER A 55 -8.93 89.36 36.99
N ASN A 56 -8.86 89.94 35.79
CA ASN A 56 -8.34 91.29 35.57
C ASN A 56 -9.00 92.29 36.53
N ILE A 57 -8.27 92.76 37.54
CA ILE A 57 -8.68 93.93 38.31
C ILE A 57 -8.22 95.14 37.50
N ALA A 58 -9.17 95.99 37.11
CA ALA A 58 -8.91 97.18 36.33
C ALA A 58 -7.98 98.14 37.11
N GLU A 59 -7.06 98.77 36.37
CA GLU A 59 -6.17 99.81 36.87
C GLU A 59 -7.00 100.91 37.56
N GLY A 60 -6.80 101.13 38.87
CA GLY A 60 -7.43 102.21 39.63
C GLY A 60 -8.33 101.84 40.82
N SER A 61 -8.54 100.55 41.15
CA SER A 61 -9.24 100.20 42.39
C SER A 61 -8.30 100.19 43.60
N ASN A 62 -8.68 100.89 44.68
CA ASN A 62 -7.92 101.11 45.92
C ASN A 62 -7.57 99.85 46.76
N GLU A 63 -7.62 98.64 46.20
CA GLU A 63 -7.48 97.37 46.95
C GLU A 63 -6.15 96.64 46.73
N SER A 64 -5.17 97.22 46.06
CA SER A 64 -3.83 96.61 45.90
C SER A 64 -2.69 97.63 46.05
N LYS A 65 -2.56 98.21 47.25
CA LYS A 65 -1.35 98.92 47.66
C LYS A 65 -0.40 97.95 48.34
N PHE A 66 0.69 97.57 47.66
CA PHE A 66 1.78 96.83 48.30
C PHE A 66 2.82 97.83 48.79
N LEU A 67 3.22 97.70 50.05
CA LEU A 67 4.16 98.61 50.72
C LEU A 67 5.57 97.98 50.72
N LYS A 68 6.55 98.65 50.13
CA LYS A 68 7.97 98.25 50.12
C LYS A 68 8.69 98.85 51.33
N VAL A 69 9.56 98.07 51.95
CA VAL A 69 10.46 98.51 53.04
C VAL A 69 11.51 99.47 52.45
N PRO A 70 11.74 100.66 53.06
CA PRO A 70 12.71 101.62 52.56
C PRO A 70 14.14 101.05 52.59
N GLU A 71 14.95 101.45 51.61
CA GLU A 71 16.33 100.96 51.48
C GLU A 71 17.28 101.74 52.42
N PHE A 72 18.48 101.22 52.65
CA PHE A 72 19.38 101.74 53.69
C PHE A 72 19.85 103.19 53.47
N GLU A 73 19.69 103.71 52.26
CA GLU A 73 20.08 105.06 51.85
C GLU A 73 18.90 106.06 51.87
N ASP A 74 17.69 105.62 52.23
CA ASP A 74 16.51 106.49 52.29
C ASP A 74 16.49 107.39 53.56
N ASP A 75 16.14 108.67 53.36
CA ASP A 75 16.19 109.75 54.38
C ASP A 75 15.23 109.56 55.57
N ASP A 76 14.18 108.75 55.42
CA ASP A 76 13.25 108.38 56.51
C ASP A 76 12.91 106.90 56.45
N LYS A 77 13.65 106.11 57.24
CA LYS A 77 13.51 104.65 57.34
C LYS A 77 12.26 104.20 58.11
N SER A 78 11.45 105.13 58.63
CA SER A 78 10.30 104.82 59.47
C SER A 78 8.99 104.62 58.70
N LYS A 79 8.96 104.80 57.37
CA LYS A 79 7.75 104.69 56.55
C LYS A 79 7.95 103.85 55.28
N LEU A 80 7.00 102.94 55.02
CA LEU A 80 6.96 102.09 53.83
C LEU A 80 6.45 102.88 52.60
N LYS A 81 6.96 102.56 51.39
CA LYS A 81 6.58 103.24 50.12
C LYS A 81 5.59 102.38 49.31
N ASP A 82 4.61 103.00 48.64
CA ASP A 82 3.65 102.30 47.76
C ASP A 82 4.32 101.80 46.46
N ASP A 83 4.06 100.55 46.06
CA ASP A 83 4.51 99.89 44.83
C ASP A 83 3.33 99.24 44.08
N SER A 84 3.28 99.39 42.75
CA SER A 84 2.22 98.86 41.89
C SER A 84 2.77 97.84 40.90
N VAL A 85 2.57 96.55 41.16
CA VAL A 85 3.04 95.47 40.28
C VAL A 85 1.85 94.87 39.51
N GLY A 86 1.68 95.25 38.24
CA GLY A 86 0.72 94.62 37.33
C GLY A 86 1.17 93.22 36.90
N ALA A 87 0.35 92.20 37.12
CA ALA A 87 0.66 90.80 36.86
C ALA A 87 0.50 90.39 35.37
N PHE A 88 1.41 90.82 34.50
CA PHE A 88 1.65 90.18 33.20
C PHE A 88 2.92 89.33 33.28
N MET A 89 2.79 88.04 33.61
CA MET A 89 3.90 87.10 33.39
C MET A 89 4.03 86.86 31.88
N LYS A 90 5.08 87.42 31.26
CA LYS A 90 5.46 87.10 29.87
C LYS A 90 5.62 85.58 29.72
N GLN A 91 4.85 84.99 28.79
CA GLN A 91 4.96 83.57 28.44
C GLN A 91 6.42 83.24 28.05
N SER A 92 7.02 82.26 28.72
CA SER A 92 8.40 81.86 28.45
C SER A 92 8.52 81.25 27.05
N ASP A 93 9.71 81.32 26.45
CA ASP A 93 9.91 80.72 25.12
C ASP A 93 9.74 79.20 25.12
N VAL A 94 9.96 78.55 26.27
CA VAL A 94 9.68 77.11 26.46
C VAL A 94 8.17 76.82 26.42
N ASP A 95 7.34 77.66 27.05
CA ASP A 95 5.89 77.47 27.06
C ASP A 95 5.28 77.60 25.65
N LYS A 96 5.80 78.53 24.84
CA LYS A 96 5.42 78.69 23.43
C LYS A 96 5.76 77.43 22.62
N GLU A 97 6.93 76.84 22.83
CA GLU A 97 7.33 75.61 22.14
C GLU A 97 6.53 74.39 22.59
N VAL A 98 6.21 74.28 23.89
CA VAL A 98 5.33 73.23 24.42
C VAL A 98 3.93 73.31 23.80
N GLU A 99 3.39 74.52 23.66
CA GLU A 99 2.08 74.74 23.05
C GLU A 99 2.07 74.36 21.56
N LYS A 100 3.12 74.73 20.80
CA LYS A 100 3.32 74.26 19.42
C LYS A 100 3.33 72.73 19.33
N CYS A 101 4.04 72.04 20.22
CA CYS A 101 4.07 70.58 20.22
C CYS A 101 2.72 69.94 20.58
N LYS A 102 1.91 70.57 21.45
CA LYS A 102 0.54 70.11 21.75
C LYS A 102 -0.40 70.25 20.56
N ILE A 103 -0.29 71.34 19.80
CA ILE A 103 -1.05 71.54 18.56
C ILE A 103 -0.68 70.44 17.56
N ILE A 104 0.62 70.17 17.38
CA ILE A 104 1.08 69.08 16.52
C ILE A 104 0.56 67.73 17.03
N ASP A 105 0.58 67.49 18.34
CA ASP A 105 0.04 66.27 18.95
C ASP A 105 -1.44 66.05 18.63
N SER A 106 -2.24 67.12 18.59
CA SER A 106 -3.67 67.02 18.24
C SER A 106 -3.90 66.55 16.80
N THR A 107 -3.03 66.95 15.86
CA THR A 107 -3.12 66.54 14.45
C THR A 107 -2.60 65.12 14.21
N LYS A 108 -1.78 64.60 15.13
CA LYS A 108 -1.03 63.34 15.02
C LYS A 108 -0.22 63.21 13.72
N ASN A 109 0.11 64.31 13.05
CA ASN A 109 0.75 64.31 11.74
C ASN A 109 2.26 64.60 11.87
N CYS A 110 3.08 63.64 11.44
CA CYS A 110 4.54 63.76 11.51
C CYS A 110 5.09 64.91 10.64
N ALA A 111 4.36 65.36 9.61
CA ALA A 111 4.82 66.43 8.72
C ALA A 111 5.06 67.77 9.46
N TYR A 112 4.29 68.05 10.51
CA TYR A 112 4.41 69.28 11.28
C TYR A 112 5.59 69.29 12.28
N LEU A 113 6.38 68.21 12.33
CA LEU A 113 7.63 68.19 13.09
C LEU A 113 8.79 68.92 12.39
N LYS A 114 8.63 69.26 11.10
CA LYS A 114 9.70 69.90 10.33
C LYS A 114 9.99 71.30 10.88
N GLY A 115 11.25 71.55 11.29
CA GLY A 115 11.70 72.86 11.75
C GLY A 115 11.20 73.24 13.15
N THR A 116 10.63 72.31 13.90
CA THR A 116 10.17 72.53 15.28
C THR A 116 11.10 71.86 16.29
N ASN A 117 11.00 72.25 17.56
CA ASN A 117 11.70 71.58 18.67
C ASN A 117 10.87 70.43 19.27
N CYS A 118 9.94 69.88 18.49
CA CYS A 118 9.09 68.78 18.89
C CYS A 118 9.68 67.45 18.45
N GLY A 119 9.64 66.45 19.31
CA GLY A 119 9.93 65.06 18.99
C GLY A 119 8.71 64.16 19.12
N TYR A 120 8.86 62.89 18.75
CA TYR A 120 7.80 61.88 18.79
C TYR A 120 8.19 60.73 19.71
N CYS A 121 7.30 60.40 20.66
CA CYS A 121 7.45 59.23 21.51
C CYS A 121 6.55 58.10 21.00
N HIS A 122 7.15 57.02 20.51
CA HIS A 122 6.37 55.94 19.89
C HIS A 122 5.62 55.08 20.92
N SER A 123 6.07 55.04 22.18
CA SER A 123 5.49 54.15 23.20
C SER A 123 4.13 54.64 23.70
N ASN A 124 3.92 55.96 23.76
CA ASN A 124 2.67 56.59 24.17
C ASN A 124 1.99 57.36 23.02
N LYS A 125 2.59 57.38 21.82
CA LYS A 125 2.06 58.00 20.59
C LYS A 125 1.81 59.50 20.75
N LYS A 126 2.69 60.19 21.47
CA LYS A 126 2.61 61.64 21.72
C LYS A 126 3.76 62.42 21.09
N PHE A 127 3.43 63.61 20.59
CA PHE A 127 4.38 64.63 20.17
C PHE A 127 4.65 65.55 21.37
N MET A 128 5.93 65.78 21.68
CA MET A 128 6.34 66.49 22.90
C MET A 128 7.51 67.41 22.62
N TYR A 129 7.63 68.50 23.38
CA TYR A 129 8.82 69.35 23.34
C TYR A 129 10.02 68.64 23.97
N GLY A 130 11.17 68.68 23.31
CA GLY A 130 12.35 67.98 23.78
C GLY A 130 13.60 68.26 22.97
N ASN A 131 14.67 67.55 23.30
CA ASN A 131 15.92 67.54 22.56
C ASN A 131 16.21 66.13 22.03
N ASN A 132 17.45 65.86 21.60
CA ASN A 132 17.83 64.53 21.07
C ASN A 132 17.94 63.45 22.14
N ASP A 133 17.99 63.81 23.42
CA ASP A 133 18.14 62.89 24.53
C ASP A 133 16.79 62.53 25.16
N GLY A 134 15.78 63.38 24.99
CA GLY A 134 14.42 63.08 25.42
C GLY A 134 13.48 64.28 25.40
N PRO A 135 12.21 64.05 25.73
CA PRO A 135 11.27 65.13 26.06
C PRO A 135 11.74 65.90 27.31
N LEU A 136 11.62 67.23 27.28
CA LEU A 136 12.04 68.12 28.38
C LEU A 136 10.91 68.46 29.34
N THR A 137 9.66 68.30 28.91
CA THR A 137 8.48 68.69 29.70
C THR A 137 7.61 67.53 30.16
N ASN A 138 7.86 66.31 29.65
CA ASN A 138 7.10 65.09 29.94
C ASN A 138 8.02 63.87 29.84
N SER A 139 7.56 62.68 30.25
CA SER A 139 8.32 61.44 30.09
C SER A 139 7.89 60.64 28.84
N CYS A 140 8.87 60.03 28.16
CA CYS A 140 8.62 59.04 27.12
C CYS A 140 8.88 57.64 27.70
N PRO A 141 7.84 56.81 27.91
CA PRO A 141 8.03 55.44 28.36
C PRO A 141 8.98 54.68 27.42
N GLY A 142 9.94 53.92 27.96
CA GLY A 142 10.98 53.27 27.14
C GLY A 142 12.19 54.16 26.80
N GLY A 143 12.24 55.38 27.33
CA GLY A 143 13.42 56.24 27.32
C GLY A 143 13.90 56.61 25.91
N LYS A 144 15.21 56.82 25.77
CA LYS A 144 15.86 57.24 24.50
C LYS A 144 15.58 56.29 23.33
N ALA A 145 15.38 54.99 23.60
CA ALA A 145 15.06 54.00 22.57
C ALA A 145 13.67 54.23 21.94
N SER A 146 12.74 54.84 22.69
CA SER A 146 11.37 55.11 22.24
C SER A 146 11.14 56.53 21.72
N TRP A 147 12.20 57.34 21.72
CA TRP A 147 12.15 58.76 21.41
C TRP A 147 12.78 59.08 20.05
N VAL A 148 12.05 59.82 19.23
CA VAL A 148 12.54 60.44 18.00
C VAL A 148 12.73 61.92 18.28
N GLY A 149 13.97 62.35 18.48
CA GLY A 149 14.29 63.74 18.82
C GLY A 149 14.15 64.70 17.63
N PRO A 150 13.99 66.02 17.89
CA PRO A 150 13.76 67.01 16.82
C PRO A 150 14.91 67.10 15.81
N LYS A 151 16.14 66.78 16.25
CA LYS A 151 17.35 66.73 15.42
C LYS A 151 17.83 65.30 15.20
N ASP A 152 16.91 64.33 15.07
CA ASP A 152 17.24 62.95 14.69
C ASP A 152 18.04 62.95 13.37
N LYS A 153 19.18 62.25 13.35
CA LYS A 153 20.10 62.20 12.19
C LYS A 153 19.43 61.69 10.91
N ARG A 154 18.35 60.92 11.03
CA ARG A 154 17.56 60.38 9.91
C ARG A 154 16.49 61.36 9.41
N GLY A 155 16.29 62.46 10.13
CA GLY A 155 15.18 63.41 9.98
C GLY A 155 13.99 63.01 10.86
N VAL A 156 13.57 63.92 11.75
CA VAL A 156 12.49 63.68 12.73
C VAL A 156 11.16 63.27 12.05
N VAL A 157 10.81 63.89 10.93
CA VAL A 157 9.60 63.58 10.15
C VAL A 157 9.66 62.15 9.61
N TRP A 158 10.80 61.76 9.04
CA TRP A 158 10.99 60.43 8.45
C TRP A 158 10.96 59.33 9.51
N ALA A 159 11.66 59.54 10.63
CA ALA A 159 11.72 58.56 11.72
C ALA A 159 10.36 58.38 12.41
N CYS A 160 9.63 59.48 12.64
CA CYS A 160 8.24 59.45 13.13
C CYS A 160 7.34 58.64 12.19
N GLN A 161 7.37 58.95 10.88
CA GLN A 161 6.51 58.27 9.92
C GLN A 161 6.84 56.78 9.79
N LYS A 162 8.14 56.43 9.78
CA LYS A 162 8.58 55.04 9.75
C LYS A 162 8.04 54.21 10.91
N MET A 163 8.13 54.74 12.14
CA MET A 163 7.63 54.02 13.32
C MET A 163 6.12 53.81 13.26
N LYS A 164 5.36 54.83 12.83
CA LYS A 164 3.91 54.72 12.63
C LYS A 164 3.54 53.70 11.55
N ASP A 165 4.24 53.73 10.41
CA ASP A 165 4.01 52.79 9.30
C ASP A 165 4.31 51.34 9.74
N GLN A 166 5.44 51.11 10.42
CA GLN A 166 5.84 49.78 10.89
C GLN A 166 4.88 49.23 11.96
N GLU A 167 4.46 50.05 12.92
CA GLU A 167 3.47 49.63 13.93
C GLU A 167 2.13 49.25 13.30
N THR A 168 1.72 49.99 12.28
CA THR A 168 0.52 49.68 11.49
C THR A 168 0.63 48.29 10.85
N CYS A 169 1.75 47.99 10.19
CA CYS A 169 1.94 46.72 9.50
C CYS A 169 2.23 45.52 10.42
N LYS A 170 2.74 45.74 11.64
CA LYS A 170 2.91 44.67 12.65
C LYS A 170 1.59 43.97 13.01
N ASN A 171 0.44 44.64 12.84
CA ASN A 171 -0.88 44.06 13.11
C ASN A 171 -1.37 43.11 12.00
N VAL A 172 -0.72 43.11 10.83
CA VAL A 172 -1.08 42.20 9.73
C VAL A 172 -0.48 40.81 10.02
N LYS A 173 -1.33 39.92 10.55
CA LYS A 173 -0.93 38.57 10.97
C LYS A 173 -0.92 37.54 9.84
N ASN A 174 -1.63 37.80 8.73
CA ASN A 174 -1.72 36.86 7.63
C ASN A 174 -1.94 37.59 6.29
N CYS A 175 -1.72 36.86 5.20
CA CYS A 175 -2.05 37.32 3.87
C CYS A 175 -3.58 37.34 3.68
N GLY A 176 -4.18 38.53 3.77
CA GLY A 176 -5.60 38.79 3.48
C GLY A 176 -6.43 39.33 4.66
N GLY A 177 -5.94 39.28 5.90
CA GLY A 177 -6.72 39.60 7.10
C GLY A 177 -6.65 41.05 7.58
N SER A 178 -6.44 42.02 6.68
CA SER A 178 -6.31 43.43 7.08
C SER A 178 -7.15 44.33 6.19
N THR A 179 -8.42 44.48 6.53
CA THR A 179 -9.29 45.50 5.95
C THR A 179 -8.98 46.86 6.58
N GLY A 180 -9.05 47.94 5.79
CA GLY A 180 -9.02 49.33 6.25
C GLY A 180 -7.64 49.99 6.43
N ILE A 181 -6.63 49.31 7.01
CA ILE A 181 -5.31 49.92 7.34
C ILE A 181 -4.14 49.35 6.51
N ALA A 182 -4.42 48.43 5.58
CA ALA A 182 -3.41 47.62 4.88
C ALA A 182 -2.80 48.23 3.62
N ASN A 183 -3.21 49.42 3.16
CA ASN A 183 -2.78 49.93 1.85
C ASN A 183 -1.26 50.17 1.74
N ILE A 184 -0.59 50.47 2.86
CA ILE A 184 0.86 50.62 2.93
C ILE A 184 1.59 49.31 3.25
N CYS A 185 0.86 48.26 3.61
CA CYS A 185 1.39 47.01 4.10
C CYS A 185 1.36 45.91 3.02
N ALA A 186 2.37 45.05 3.04
CA ALA A 186 2.36 43.80 2.32
C ALA A 186 2.89 42.70 3.25
N TRP A 187 2.47 41.46 3.02
CA TRP A 187 2.78 40.33 3.89
C TRP A 187 4.08 39.65 3.46
N CYS A 188 4.99 39.40 4.39
CA CYS A 188 6.23 38.67 4.16
C CYS A 188 6.04 37.17 4.44
N PRO A 189 6.15 36.28 3.43
CA PRO A 189 5.99 34.84 3.64
C PRO A 189 7.07 34.21 4.51
N SER A 190 8.30 34.71 4.48
CA SER A 190 9.40 34.11 5.23
C SER A 190 9.32 34.41 6.73
N THR A 191 8.89 35.62 7.12
CA THR A 191 8.77 36.04 8.53
C THR A 191 7.36 35.93 9.07
N GLN A 192 6.36 35.61 8.23
CA GLN A 192 4.95 35.51 8.58
C GLN A 192 4.37 36.81 9.19
N SER A 193 4.88 37.97 8.75
CA SER A 193 4.50 39.28 9.31
C SER A 193 4.23 40.31 8.22
N GLY A 194 3.38 41.30 8.53
CA GLY A 194 3.22 42.47 7.69
C GLY A 194 4.42 43.40 7.75
N MET A 195 4.82 43.90 6.59
CA MET A 195 5.88 44.87 6.41
C MET A 195 5.37 46.06 5.60
N VAL A 196 5.95 47.23 5.87
CA VAL A 196 5.67 48.41 5.08
C VAL A 196 6.27 48.20 3.70
N SER A 197 5.47 48.43 2.67
CA SER A 197 5.80 48.04 1.30
C SER A 197 5.94 49.24 0.38
N LYS A 198 6.79 49.09 -0.64
CA LYS A 198 6.88 49.97 -1.80
C LYS A 198 6.90 49.13 -3.08
N LYS A 199 6.44 49.71 -4.18
CA LYS A 199 6.57 49.08 -5.50
C LYS A 199 8.02 49.16 -5.98
N ASN A 200 8.52 48.08 -6.55
CA ASN A 200 9.79 48.06 -7.27
C ASN A 200 9.60 48.41 -8.75
N SER A 201 10.71 48.56 -9.49
CA SER A 201 10.71 48.88 -10.93
C SER A 201 10.03 47.82 -11.81
N LYS A 202 9.87 46.60 -11.30
CA LYS A 202 9.20 45.48 -11.97
C LYS A 202 7.73 45.32 -11.58
N GLY A 203 7.17 46.26 -10.81
CA GLY A 203 5.76 46.28 -10.41
C GLY A 203 5.39 45.31 -9.27
N GLY A 204 6.36 44.65 -8.64
CA GLY A 204 6.17 43.88 -7.41
C GLY A 204 6.42 44.72 -6.14
N TYR A 205 6.24 44.13 -4.97
CA TYR A 205 6.36 44.77 -3.67
C TYR A 205 7.62 44.32 -2.92
N VAL A 206 8.33 45.30 -2.37
CA VAL A 206 9.52 45.10 -1.54
C VAL A 206 9.39 45.93 -0.27
N PRO A 207 10.15 45.60 0.81
CA PRO A 207 10.17 46.42 2.00
C PRO A 207 10.51 47.89 1.68
N LYS A 208 9.74 48.82 2.25
CA LYS A 208 9.94 50.27 2.07
C LYS A 208 11.25 50.70 2.73
N TYR A 209 11.48 50.21 3.94
CA TYR A 209 12.62 50.53 4.80
C TYR A 209 13.69 49.44 4.72
N ASN A 210 14.97 49.83 4.72
CA ASN A 210 16.09 48.91 4.46
C ASN A 210 16.35 47.90 5.59
N ASP A 211 15.90 48.19 6.80
CA ASP A 211 15.98 47.33 7.97
C ASP A 211 14.88 46.26 8.02
N ASP A 212 13.78 46.47 7.28
CA ASP A 212 12.76 45.45 7.10
C ASP A 212 13.24 44.46 6.03
N LYS A 213 13.60 43.23 6.43
CA LYS A 213 14.11 42.19 5.52
C LYS A 213 13.10 41.06 5.36
N CYS A 214 12.70 40.79 4.12
CA CYS A 214 11.94 39.61 3.76
C CYS A 214 12.77 38.72 2.82
N ALA A 215 13.13 37.53 3.28
CA ALA A 215 13.91 36.55 2.52
C ALA A 215 13.02 35.68 1.60
N PHE A 216 11.92 36.25 1.11
CA PHE A 216 11.07 35.63 0.10
C PHE A 216 11.38 36.25 -1.25
N ASN A 217 11.41 35.43 -2.30
CA ASN A 217 11.64 35.89 -3.66
C ASN A 217 10.64 35.17 -4.59
N GLY A 218 9.51 35.82 -4.85
CA GLY A 218 8.41 35.28 -5.64
C GLY A 218 8.32 35.92 -7.02
N LYS A 219 7.84 35.14 -7.99
CA LYS A 219 7.55 35.59 -9.35
C LYS A 219 6.07 35.35 -9.64
N PHE A 220 5.31 36.44 -9.84
CA PHE A 220 3.87 36.40 -10.10
C PHE A 220 3.58 36.86 -11.51
N LYS A 221 2.76 36.13 -12.25
CA LYS A 221 2.27 36.63 -13.53
C LYS A 221 1.07 37.53 -13.28
N ASP A 222 1.17 38.79 -13.68
CA ASP A 222 0.07 39.73 -13.59
C ASP A 222 -1.07 39.28 -14.51
N SER A 223 -2.27 39.14 -13.96
CA SER A 223 -3.44 38.62 -14.67
C SER A 223 -3.93 39.54 -15.79
N LYS A 224 -3.64 40.86 -15.72
CA LYS A 224 -4.07 41.85 -16.73
C LYS A 224 -3.02 42.07 -17.81
N THR A 225 -1.75 42.20 -17.41
CA THR A 225 -0.65 42.59 -18.30
C THR A 225 0.21 41.42 -18.76
N LYS A 226 0.00 40.21 -18.20
CA LYS A 226 0.79 38.99 -18.42
C LYS A 226 2.29 39.13 -18.10
N LYS A 227 2.75 40.27 -17.55
CA LYS A 227 4.14 40.52 -17.14
C LYS A 227 4.47 39.80 -15.83
N ILE A 228 5.74 39.40 -15.67
CA ILE A 228 6.23 38.78 -14.43
C ILE A 228 6.61 39.89 -13.44
N LYS A 229 5.93 39.90 -12.28
CA LYS A 229 6.27 40.70 -11.11
C LYS A 229 7.23 39.92 -10.23
N GLU A 230 8.43 40.44 -10.02
CA GLU A 230 9.33 39.98 -8.97
C GLU A 230 8.99 40.70 -7.67
N THR A 231 8.75 39.94 -6.60
CA THR A 231 8.27 40.50 -5.33
C THR A 231 8.88 39.77 -4.15
N SER A 232 9.23 40.52 -3.10
CA SER A 232 9.61 39.93 -1.81
C SER A 232 8.50 40.00 -0.77
N LEU A 233 7.46 40.80 -1.02
CA LEU A 233 6.25 40.85 -0.20
C LEU A 233 5.01 40.54 -1.03
N ILE A 234 3.95 40.03 -0.39
CA ILE A 234 2.67 39.73 -1.04
C ILE A 234 1.68 40.85 -0.70
N ASN A 235 1.22 41.56 -1.73
CA ASN A 235 0.16 42.54 -1.54
C ASN A 235 -1.14 41.83 -1.14
N ILE A 236 -1.97 42.51 -0.36
CA ILE A 236 -3.24 41.95 0.12
C ILE A 236 -4.15 41.46 -1.01
N ASN A 237 -4.14 42.15 -2.15
CA ASN A 237 -4.93 41.81 -3.33
C ASN A 237 -4.40 40.57 -4.05
N ASP A 238 -3.11 40.25 -3.90
CA ASP A 238 -2.47 39.09 -4.53
C ASP A 238 -2.50 37.84 -3.63
N CYS A 239 -3.04 37.94 -2.41
CA CYS A 239 -3.04 36.84 -1.43
C CYS A 239 -3.80 35.60 -1.91
N ALA A 240 -4.89 35.76 -2.67
CA ALA A 240 -5.63 34.62 -3.21
C ALA A 240 -4.79 33.84 -4.23
N ALA A 241 -4.18 34.55 -5.18
CA ALA A 241 -3.29 33.96 -6.17
C ALA A 241 -2.03 33.35 -5.53
N PHE A 242 -1.49 34.01 -4.50
CA PHE A 242 -0.37 33.48 -3.73
C PHE A 242 -0.73 32.16 -3.04
N LYS A 243 -1.88 32.08 -2.35
CA LYS A 243 -2.33 30.85 -1.69
C LYS A 243 -2.52 29.70 -2.69
N GLN A 244 -2.96 29.99 -3.91
CA GLN A 244 -3.06 28.97 -4.96
C GLN A 244 -1.69 28.46 -5.41
N MET A 245 -0.72 29.36 -5.64
CA MET A 245 0.61 28.97 -6.12
C MET A 245 1.51 28.38 -5.02
N TYR A 246 1.36 28.85 -3.79
CA TYR A 246 2.16 28.47 -2.64
C TYR A 246 1.27 28.02 -1.47
N PRO A 247 0.49 26.93 -1.63
CA PRO A 247 -0.50 26.50 -0.65
C PRO A 247 0.08 26.08 0.71
N CYS A 248 1.40 25.84 0.76
CA CYS A 248 2.14 25.52 1.99
C CYS A 248 2.66 26.74 2.75
N MET A 249 2.67 27.93 2.15
CA MET A 249 3.23 29.14 2.75
C MET A 249 2.15 29.90 3.51
N GLY A 250 1.81 29.42 4.71
CA GLY A 250 0.86 30.06 5.63
C GLY A 250 1.35 30.01 7.08
N PRO A 251 0.52 30.41 8.07
CA PRO A 251 0.93 30.50 9.48
C PRO A 251 1.54 29.20 10.02
N ASN A 252 1.08 28.06 9.51
CA ASN A 252 1.49 26.72 9.93
C ASN A 252 2.56 26.10 9.01
N TRP A 253 3.27 26.87 8.17
CA TRP A 253 4.22 26.32 7.20
C TRP A 253 5.34 25.48 7.86
N SER A 254 5.76 25.85 9.07
CA SER A 254 6.84 25.20 9.82
C SER A 254 6.38 24.14 10.84
N THR A 255 5.08 24.07 11.17
CA THR A 255 4.56 23.20 12.24
C THR A 255 3.34 22.35 11.87
N GLY A 256 2.58 22.71 10.84
CA GLY A 256 1.28 22.11 10.55
C GLY A 256 0.17 22.57 11.51
N PRO A 257 -1.11 22.16 11.31
CA PRO A 257 -1.62 21.32 10.21
C PRO A 257 -1.57 22.03 8.85
N HIS A 258 -1.38 21.24 7.79
CA HIS A 258 -1.31 21.74 6.42
C HIS A 258 -2.66 21.65 5.74
N THR A 259 -2.90 22.54 4.79
CA THR A 259 -4.06 22.43 3.90
C THR A 259 -3.92 21.21 2.98
N GLN A 260 -5.03 20.61 2.56
CA GLN A 260 -5.01 19.50 1.61
C GLN A 260 -4.28 19.87 0.30
N ALA A 261 -4.41 21.12 -0.15
CA ALA A 261 -3.69 21.63 -1.32
C ALA A 261 -2.16 21.63 -1.12
N CYS A 262 -1.69 21.95 0.10
CA CYS A 262 -0.26 21.85 0.42
C CYS A 262 0.23 20.41 0.37
N ILE A 263 -0.49 19.50 1.03
CA ILE A 263 -0.14 18.07 1.07
C ILE A 263 -0.09 17.51 -0.35
N GLN A 264 -1.12 17.78 -1.18
CA GLN A 264 -1.17 17.36 -2.58
C GLN A 264 0.00 17.92 -3.39
N LYS A 265 0.35 19.20 -3.21
CA LYS A 265 1.49 19.81 -3.91
C LYS A 265 2.80 19.12 -3.54
N LYS A 266 3.05 18.89 -2.25
CA LYS A 266 4.27 18.20 -1.78
C LYS A 266 4.33 16.75 -2.21
N TRP A 267 3.19 16.07 -2.26
CA TRP A 267 3.08 14.73 -2.79
C TRP A 267 3.51 14.65 -4.26
N ASN A 268 3.03 15.59 -5.08
CA ASN A 268 3.42 15.69 -6.48
C ASN A 268 4.91 16.07 -6.63
N GLU A 269 5.41 17.02 -5.83
CA GLU A 269 6.84 17.39 -5.80
C GLU A 269 7.75 16.22 -5.40
N ALA A 270 7.27 15.29 -4.56
CA ALA A 270 7.99 14.06 -4.22
C ALA A 270 8.01 13.02 -5.36
N GLY A 271 7.31 13.28 -6.47
CA GLY A 271 7.17 12.37 -7.60
C GLY A 271 6.09 11.30 -7.41
N CYS A 272 5.13 11.54 -6.52
CA CYS A 272 3.94 10.71 -6.36
C CYS A 272 2.73 11.29 -7.10
N SER A 273 1.67 10.48 -7.26
CA SER A 273 0.47 10.83 -8.02
C SER A 273 -0.81 10.46 -7.27
N GLY A 274 -1.94 11.04 -7.69
CA GLY A 274 -3.24 10.83 -7.08
C GLY A 274 -3.39 11.52 -5.72
N GLU A 275 -4.53 11.28 -5.06
CA GLU A 275 -4.85 11.90 -3.77
C GLU A 275 -4.11 11.19 -2.61
N PRO A 276 -3.26 11.90 -1.83
CA PRO A 276 -2.34 11.31 -0.86
C PRO A 276 -3.02 10.40 0.18
N ASN A 277 -4.14 10.84 0.77
CA ASN A 277 -4.76 10.10 1.87
C ASN A 277 -5.41 8.81 1.38
N ALA A 278 -6.15 8.85 0.27
CA ALA A 278 -6.77 7.70 -0.38
C ALA A 278 -5.71 6.70 -0.88
N ARG A 279 -4.62 7.21 -1.43
CA ARG A 279 -3.47 6.41 -1.86
C ARG A 279 -2.87 5.62 -0.71
N VAL A 280 -2.52 6.29 0.40
CA VAL A 280 -1.93 5.65 1.59
C VAL A 280 -2.91 4.69 2.25
N ALA A 281 -4.21 5.04 2.30
CA ALA A 281 -5.24 4.18 2.90
C ALA A 281 -5.38 2.83 2.17
N ARG A 282 -5.31 2.81 0.84
CA ARG A 282 -5.43 1.57 0.04
C ARG A 282 -4.12 0.79 -0.11
N SER A 283 -3.01 1.33 0.39
CA SER A 283 -1.68 0.74 0.17
C SER A 283 -1.26 -0.25 1.26
N GLY A 284 -2.06 -0.41 2.33
CA GLY A 284 -1.70 -1.20 3.51
C GLY A 284 -0.76 -0.48 4.48
N LEU A 285 -0.44 0.79 4.24
CA LEU A 285 0.27 1.64 5.19
C LEU A 285 -0.69 2.19 6.25
N ASN A 286 -0.16 2.57 7.42
CA ASN A 286 -0.97 3.18 8.47
C ASN A 286 -1.28 4.66 8.13
N ALA A 287 -2.34 4.87 7.35
CA ALA A 287 -2.77 6.19 6.88
C ALA A 287 -3.02 7.20 8.01
N PRO A 288 -3.71 6.85 9.12
CA PRO A 288 -3.88 7.77 10.25
C PRO A 288 -2.55 8.25 10.84
N LYS A 289 -1.59 7.34 11.03
CA LYS A 289 -0.26 7.68 11.57
C LYS A 289 0.51 8.60 10.63
N ILE A 290 0.49 8.31 9.32
CA ILE A 290 1.19 9.11 8.31
C ILE A 290 0.56 10.51 8.17
N SER A 291 -0.76 10.58 8.07
CA SER A 291 -1.49 11.85 7.98
C SER A 291 -1.29 12.72 9.22
N LYS A 292 -1.32 12.11 10.42
CA LYS A 292 -0.99 12.82 11.68
C LYS A 292 0.44 13.37 11.66
N TRP A 293 1.41 12.59 11.16
CA TRP A 293 2.81 13.02 11.07
C TRP A 293 2.98 14.18 10.08
N TRP A 294 2.37 14.10 8.88
CA TRP A 294 2.38 15.20 7.91
C TRP A 294 1.79 16.49 8.49
N ASN A 295 0.71 16.38 9.27
CA ASN A 295 0.04 17.52 9.89
C ASN A 295 0.70 18.07 11.16
N SER A 296 1.79 17.46 11.65
CA SER A 296 2.51 17.93 12.85
C SER A 296 3.95 18.38 12.59
N HIS A 297 4.36 18.45 11.32
CA HIS A 297 5.73 18.82 10.91
C HIS A 297 5.68 19.90 9.84
N GLY A 298 6.75 20.68 9.71
CA GLY A 298 6.86 21.68 8.64
C GLY A 298 6.84 21.05 7.25
N HIS A 299 6.43 21.84 6.24
CA HIS A 299 6.22 21.32 4.89
C HIS A 299 7.51 20.77 4.23
N GLY A 300 8.69 21.19 4.70
CA GLY A 300 10.00 20.65 4.26
C GLY A 300 10.19 19.21 4.73
N ALA A 301 10.04 18.96 6.03
CA ALA A 301 10.07 17.61 6.59
C ALA A 301 8.98 16.72 5.99
N MET A 302 7.78 17.28 5.75
CA MET A 302 6.70 16.58 5.02
C MET A 302 7.14 16.12 3.63
N LEU A 303 7.77 17.00 2.84
CA LEU A 303 8.29 16.67 1.52
C LEU A 303 9.38 15.58 1.61
N ASP A 304 10.30 15.67 2.55
CA ASP A 304 11.38 14.69 2.71
C ASP A 304 10.85 13.31 3.11
N ASN A 305 9.82 13.27 3.96
CA ASN A 305 9.11 12.03 4.26
C ASN A 305 8.47 11.42 3.01
N MET A 306 7.77 12.23 2.20
CA MET A 306 7.17 11.76 0.94
C MET A 306 8.23 11.28 -0.06
N LYS A 307 9.39 11.96 -0.16
CA LYS A 307 10.54 11.50 -0.95
C LYS A 307 11.09 10.17 -0.44
N SER A 308 11.14 9.97 0.88
CA SER A 308 11.54 8.67 1.45
C SER A 308 10.57 7.56 1.03
N MET A 309 9.27 7.84 0.95
CA MET A 309 8.26 6.90 0.43
C MET A 309 8.51 6.60 -1.05
N ARG A 310 8.88 7.61 -1.84
CA ARG A 310 9.26 7.45 -3.25
C ARG A 310 10.46 6.50 -3.40
N ILE A 311 11.51 6.68 -2.60
CA ILE A 311 12.71 5.83 -2.61
C ILE A 311 12.36 4.37 -2.26
N LYS A 312 11.47 4.14 -1.29
CA LYS A 312 11.06 2.79 -0.86
C LYS A 312 10.30 1.97 -1.91
N GLN A 313 9.82 2.59 -2.99
CA GLN A 313 9.32 1.84 -4.16
C GLN A 313 10.40 0.99 -4.83
N SER A 314 11.66 1.36 -4.64
CA SER A 314 12.83 0.65 -5.13
C SER A 314 13.45 -0.30 -4.12
N SER A 315 12.74 -0.59 -3.00
CA SER A 315 13.21 -1.55 -2.01
C SER A 315 13.37 -2.97 -2.60
N ASN A 316 14.39 -3.68 -2.13
CA ASN A 316 14.58 -5.11 -2.43
C ASN A 316 13.69 -6.01 -1.55
N ASP A 317 12.98 -5.44 -0.56
CA ASP A 317 11.89 -6.10 0.16
C ASP A 317 10.59 -5.93 -0.62
N TYR A 318 10.02 -7.05 -1.09
CA TYR A 318 8.79 -7.04 -1.86
C TYR A 318 7.59 -6.47 -1.11
N LYS A 319 7.44 -6.80 0.19
CA LYS A 319 6.30 -6.33 0.99
C LYS A 319 6.38 -4.82 1.13
N GLU A 320 7.59 -4.30 1.38
CA GLU A 320 7.85 -2.86 1.42
C GLU A 320 7.55 -2.22 0.05
N ALA A 321 8.23 -2.66 -1.01
CA ALA A 321 8.09 -2.08 -2.34
C ALA A 321 6.64 -2.11 -2.84
N LYS A 322 5.89 -3.19 -2.58
CA LYS A 322 4.46 -3.33 -2.91
C LYS A 322 3.62 -2.25 -2.26
N MET A 323 3.77 -2.04 -0.94
CA MET A 323 2.99 -1.04 -0.21
C MET A 323 3.33 0.39 -0.66
N TYR A 324 4.62 0.74 -0.78
CA TYR A 324 5.01 2.11 -1.15
C TYR A 324 4.76 2.44 -2.62
N THR A 325 4.82 1.45 -3.53
CA THR A 325 4.44 1.65 -4.94
C THR A 325 2.94 1.87 -5.05
N LYS A 326 2.14 1.06 -4.35
CA LYS A 326 0.69 1.23 -4.30
C LYS A 326 0.29 2.58 -3.72
N ALA A 327 1.00 3.05 -2.69
CA ALA A 327 0.80 4.38 -2.14
C ALA A 327 1.17 5.46 -3.16
N CYS A 328 2.39 5.49 -3.67
CA CYS A 328 2.86 6.65 -4.43
C CYS A 328 2.32 6.73 -5.87
N THR A 329 2.16 5.61 -6.56
CA THR A 329 1.80 5.58 -8.00
C THR A 329 0.59 4.70 -8.32
N ASP A 330 0.13 3.89 -7.36
CA ASP A 330 -0.98 2.94 -7.52
C ASP A 330 -0.75 1.84 -8.57
N ILE A 331 0.51 1.69 -8.99
CA ILE A 331 0.96 0.65 -9.90
C ILE A 331 1.07 -0.67 -9.15
N THR A 332 0.59 -1.75 -9.77
CA THR A 332 0.84 -3.11 -9.29
C THR A 332 2.25 -3.52 -9.67
N ILE A 333 3.09 -3.71 -8.65
CA ILE A 333 4.47 -4.18 -8.83
C ILE A 333 4.47 -5.63 -9.31
N ASN A 334 5.35 -5.98 -10.25
CA ASN A 334 5.53 -7.37 -10.66
C ASN A 334 6.29 -8.11 -9.54
N PRO A 335 5.70 -9.07 -8.81
CA PRO A 335 6.37 -9.80 -7.73
C PRO A 335 7.56 -10.66 -8.18
N CYS A 336 7.67 -10.93 -9.48
CA CYS A 336 8.75 -11.73 -10.05
C CYS A 336 9.97 -10.92 -10.51
N GLN A 337 10.06 -9.63 -10.17
CA GLN A 337 11.26 -8.82 -10.46
C GLN A 337 12.50 -9.38 -9.75
N ASP A 338 13.63 -9.40 -10.48
CA ASP A 338 14.93 -9.89 -10.03
C ASP A 338 15.49 -9.15 -8.82
N ARG A 339 15.15 -7.87 -8.64
CA ARG A 339 15.60 -7.05 -7.50
C ARG A 339 15.22 -7.60 -6.12
N PHE A 340 14.18 -8.42 -6.02
CA PHE A 340 13.73 -8.92 -4.72
C PHE A 340 14.66 -9.99 -4.15
N ASN A 341 15.08 -9.80 -2.90
CA ASN A 341 16.02 -10.70 -2.24
C ASN A 341 15.46 -12.11 -2.07
N LYS A 342 14.17 -12.25 -1.80
CA LYS A 342 13.47 -13.56 -1.72
C LYS A 342 12.32 -13.57 -2.70
N ARG A 343 12.12 -14.70 -3.38
CA ARG A 343 10.98 -14.89 -4.28
C ARG A 343 9.68 -14.79 -3.48
N PRO A 344 8.85 -13.75 -3.71
CA PRO A 344 7.59 -13.59 -2.99
C PRO A 344 6.62 -14.70 -3.35
N TYR A 345 5.73 -15.04 -2.42
CA TYR A 345 4.65 -16.00 -2.70
C TYR A 345 3.74 -15.53 -3.84
N ASP A 346 3.50 -14.21 -3.95
CA ASP A 346 2.75 -13.62 -5.07
C ASP A 346 3.39 -13.92 -6.43
N CYS A 347 4.72 -14.13 -6.51
CA CYS A 347 5.38 -14.53 -7.74
C CYS A 347 5.07 -15.99 -8.10
N ASP A 348 5.06 -16.90 -7.12
CA ASP A 348 4.65 -18.29 -7.35
C ASP A 348 3.22 -18.34 -7.91
N LYS A 349 2.32 -17.53 -7.33
CA LYS A 349 0.93 -17.37 -7.79
C LYS A 349 0.86 -16.85 -9.23
N GLN A 350 1.58 -15.77 -9.54
CA GLN A 350 1.58 -15.19 -10.88
C GLN A 350 2.11 -16.19 -11.93
N ILE A 351 3.18 -16.93 -11.64
CA ILE A 351 3.70 -17.97 -12.53
C ILE A 351 2.65 -19.06 -12.78
N TYR A 352 1.97 -19.50 -11.72
CA TYR A 352 0.91 -20.50 -11.83
C TYR A 352 -0.26 -20.00 -12.68
N GLU A 353 -0.76 -18.80 -12.41
CA GLU A 353 -1.87 -18.19 -13.17
C GLU A 353 -1.51 -18.01 -14.65
N ASN A 354 -0.29 -17.53 -14.94
CA ASN A 354 0.20 -17.34 -16.29
C ASN A 354 0.39 -18.65 -17.08
N SER A 355 0.56 -19.79 -16.40
CA SER A 355 0.66 -21.09 -17.06
C SER A 355 -0.67 -21.56 -17.68
N GLY A 356 -1.80 -20.93 -17.33
CA GLY A 356 -3.12 -21.33 -17.79
C GLY A 356 -3.70 -22.56 -17.08
N CYS A 357 -3.07 -23.02 -15.99
CA CYS A 357 -3.67 -24.01 -15.10
C CYS A 357 -4.91 -23.46 -14.38
N LYS A 358 -5.80 -24.37 -13.96
CA LYS A 358 -7.06 -24.03 -13.28
C LYS A 358 -6.80 -23.86 -11.78
N LYS A 359 -7.54 -22.97 -11.12
CA LYS A 359 -7.42 -22.74 -9.66
C LYS A 359 -7.59 -24.01 -8.81
N SER A 360 -8.39 -24.97 -9.28
CA SER A 360 -8.59 -26.28 -8.65
C SER A 360 -7.40 -27.23 -8.79
N GLY A 361 -6.44 -26.94 -9.67
CA GLY A 361 -5.26 -27.76 -9.91
C GLY A 361 -4.43 -27.88 -8.66
N LYS A 362 -4.08 -29.12 -8.28
CA LYS A 362 -3.33 -29.39 -7.05
C LYS A 362 -1.93 -28.78 -7.04
N LEU A 363 -1.38 -28.40 -8.20
CA LEU A 363 -0.12 -27.66 -8.31
C LEU A 363 -0.26 -26.17 -7.93
N ASN A 364 -1.50 -25.66 -7.78
CA ASN A 364 -1.74 -24.28 -7.37
C ASN A 364 -1.06 -24.02 -6.02
N PRO A 365 -0.14 -23.04 -5.91
CA PRO A 365 0.55 -22.73 -4.67
C PRO A 365 -0.40 -22.31 -3.53
N GLU A 366 -1.64 -21.92 -3.84
CA GLU A 366 -2.70 -21.56 -2.87
C GLU A 366 -3.39 -22.75 -2.21
N LEU A 367 -3.21 -23.97 -2.73
CA LEU A 367 -3.79 -25.16 -2.11
C LEU A 367 -2.84 -25.76 -1.09
N ASN A 368 -3.37 -26.21 0.04
CA ASN A 368 -2.62 -26.90 1.10
C ASN A 368 -2.33 -28.39 0.79
N GLU A 369 -2.70 -28.88 -0.41
CA GLU A 369 -2.54 -30.27 -0.84
C GLU A 369 -1.68 -30.47 -2.12
N PRO A 370 -0.52 -29.81 -2.28
CA PRO A 370 0.32 -29.99 -3.47
C PRO A 370 1.02 -31.35 -3.53
N TRP A 371 1.00 -32.10 -2.43
CA TRP A 371 1.64 -33.41 -2.27
C TRP A 371 0.76 -34.59 -2.74
N ALA A 372 -0.50 -34.33 -3.11
CA ALA A 372 -1.45 -35.37 -3.55
C ALA A 372 -1.10 -36.02 -4.91
N ILE A 373 0.06 -35.69 -5.49
CA ILE A 373 0.51 -36.17 -6.79
C ILE A 373 1.93 -36.68 -6.65
N ASP A 374 2.20 -37.87 -7.18
CA ASP A 374 3.53 -38.48 -7.27
C ASP A 374 4.46 -37.77 -8.29
N LEU A 375 4.42 -36.45 -8.33
CA LEU A 375 5.27 -35.61 -9.15
C LEU A 375 5.95 -34.59 -8.24
N ILE A 376 7.25 -34.35 -8.49
CA ILE A 376 7.99 -33.34 -7.75
C ILE A 376 7.38 -31.97 -8.07
N ASN A 377 6.81 -31.31 -7.07
CA ASN A 377 6.26 -29.97 -7.24
C ASN A 377 7.40 -28.99 -7.58
N PRO A 378 7.37 -28.31 -8.74
CA PRO A 378 8.39 -27.37 -9.14
C PRO A 378 8.58 -26.21 -8.14
N PHE A 379 7.53 -25.75 -7.46
CA PHE A 379 7.64 -24.69 -6.44
C PHE A 379 8.44 -25.13 -5.19
N TYR A 380 8.45 -26.43 -4.87
CA TYR A 380 9.32 -26.99 -3.82
C TYR A 380 10.72 -27.30 -4.32
N LYS A 381 10.84 -27.76 -5.57
CA LYS A 381 12.13 -28.05 -6.22
C LYS A 381 13.01 -26.79 -6.30
N TYR A 382 12.43 -25.68 -6.78
CA TYR A 382 13.13 -24.41 -6.92
C TYR A 382 12.94 -23.56 -5.65
N LYS A 383 13.88 -23.68 -4.72
CA LYS A 383 13.85 -23.04 -3.38
C LYS A 383 13.69 -21.52 -3.51
N LYS A 384 12.99 -20.91 -2.54
CA LYS A 384 12.77 -19.45 -2.45
C LYS A 384 14.01 -18.63 -2.08
N LYS A 385 15.22 -19.17 -2.28
CA LYS A 385 16.45 -18.65 -1.66
C LYS A 385 16.91 -17.32 -2.25
N ASN A 386 16.69 -17.04 -3.54
CA ASN A 386 16.90 -15.72 -4.15
C ASN A 386 16.05 -15.55 -5.43
N ASN A 387 15.42 -14.39 -5.65
CA ASN A 387 14.73 -14.10 -6.94
C ASN A 387 15.69 -13.54 -8.01
N ARG A 388 16.94 -13.24 -7.62
CA ARG A 388 18.00 -12.68 -8.48
C ARG A 388 18.53 -13.65 -9.53
N ASN A 389 18.37 -14.96 -9.31
CA ASN A 389 18.78 -15.95 -10.30
C ASN A 389 17.67 -16.11 -11.35
N SER A 390 17.69 -15.24 -12.36
CA SER A 390 16.75 -15.29 -13.49
C SER A 390 16.69 -16.67 -14.16
N GLY A 391 17.79 -17.45 -14.11
CA GLY A 391 17.84 -18.83 -14.58
C GLY A 391 16.97 -19.81 -13.80
N GLU A 392 16.95 -19.73 -12.46
CA GLU A 392 16.07 -20.56 -11.63
C GLU A 392 14.60 -20.18 -11.80
N LEU A 393 14.30 -18.89 -11.88
CA LEU A 393 12.93 -18.41 -12.11
C LEU A 393 12.39 -18.83 -13.48
N ARG A 394 13.24 -18.74 -14.52
CA ARG A 394 12.92 -19.26 -15.86
C ARG A 394 12.73 -20.77 -15.83
N SER A 395 13.58 -21.51 -15.11
CA SER A 395 13.46 -22.97 -14.95
C SER A 395 12.18 -23.37 -14.23
N LEU A 396 11.77 -22.62 -13.20
CA LEU A 396 10.49 -22.79 -12.52
C LEU A 396 9.34 -22.56 -13.50
N THR A 397 9.33 -21.42 -14.20
CA THR A 397 8.29 -21.07 -15.18
C THR A 397 8.17 -22.14 -16.27
N ASN A 398 9.29 -22.57 -16.84
CA ASN A 398 9.33 -23.65 -17.82
C ASN A 398 8.79 -24.96 -17.26
N SER A 399 9.11 -25.29 -16.01
CA SER A 399 8.60 -26.50 -15.36
C SER A 399 7.09 -26.44 -15.17
N VAL A 400 6.53 -25.32 -14.70
CA VAL A 400 5.06 -25.18 -14.56
C VAL A 400 4.37 -25.26 -15.93
N ASN A 401 4.94 -24.62 -16.96
CA ASN A 401 4.42 -24.69 -18.34
C ASN A 401 4.52 -26.10 -18.94
N ASP A 402 5.56 -26.87 -18.58
CA ASP A 402 5.68 -28.28 -18.96
C ASP A 402 4.55 -29.12 -18.35
N PHE A 403 4.19 -28.89 -17.08
CA PHE A 403 3.02 -29.54 -16.46
C PHE A 403 1.72 -29.22 -17.21
N LYS A 404 1.49 -27.95 -17.61
CA LYS A 404 0.34 -27.57 -18.43
C LYS A 404 0.35 -28.30 -19.78
N SER A 405 1.48 -28.26 -20.48
CA SER A 405 1.63 -28.85 -21.80
C SER A 405 1.39 -30.36 -21.78
N LYS A 406 1.92 -31.05 -20.75
CA LYS A 406 1.67 -32.47 -20.53
C LYS A 406 0.22 -32.75 -20.15
N ALA A 407 -0.40 -31.92 -19.32
CA ALA A 407 -1.82 -32.05 -18.99
C ALA A 407 -2.69 -31.97 -20.25
N ASP A 408 -2.42 -31.02 -21.14
CA ASP A 408 -3.15 -30.87 -22.41
C ASP A 408 -2.89 -32.03 -23.37
N TYR A 409 -1.62 -32.42 -23.54
CA TYR A 409 -1.24 -33.55 -24.38
C TYR A 409 -1.95 -34.83 -23.93
N HIS A 410 -1.91 -35.12 -22.64
CA HIS A 410 -2.52 -36.32 -22.08
C HIS A 410 -4.06 -36.26 -22.10
N THR A 411 -4.66 -35.07 -21.94
CA THR A 411 -6.11 -34.89 -22.10
C THR A 411 -6.57 -35.22 -23.52
N ARG A 412 -5.76 -34.89 -24.55
CA ARG A 412 -6.05 -35.25 -25.95
C ARG A 412 -5.78 -36.73 -26.24
N ASN A 413 -4.88 -37.36 -25.49
CA ASN A 413 -4.40 -38.73 -25.72
C ASN A 413 -4.69 -39.66 -24.54
N LEU A 414 -5.92 -39.60 -24.00
CA LEU A 414 -6.35 -40.29 -22.78
C LEU A 414 -5.99 -41.78 -22.74
N LYS A 415 -6.07 -42.48 -23.88
CA LYS A 415 -5.85 -43.93 -23.98
C LYS A 415 -4.36 -44.33 -23.97
N ALA A 416 -3.43 -43.41 -24.27
CA ALA A 416 -2.01 -43.75 -24.42
C ALA A 416 -1.34 -44.07 -23.08
N ASP A 417 -1.58 -43.24 -22.06
CA ASP A 417 -1.07 -43.44 -20.70
C ASP A 417 -1.98 -42.74 -19.70
N TYR A 418 -3.06 -43.42 -19.32
CA TYR A 418 -4.10 -42.83 -18.48
C TYR A 418 -3.62 -42.53 -17.04
N GLY A 419 -2.66 -43.30 -16.52
CA GLY A 419 -2.03 -43.03 -15.22
C GLY A 419 -1.29 -41.69 -15.22
N LYS A 420 -0.44 -41.44 -16.23
CA LYS A 420 0.17 -40.11 -16.41
C LYS A 420 -0.86 -39.02 -16.66
N THR A 421 -1.93 -39.35 -17.39
CA THR A 421 -3.01 -38.41 -17.67
C THR A 421 -3.61 -37.88 -16.38
N ILE A 422 -4.02 -38.75 -15.47
CA ILE A 422 -4.55 -38.37 -14.15
C ILE A 422 -3.56 -37.45 -13.42
N LYS A 423 -2.28 -37.83 -13.34
CA LYS A 423 -1.27 -37.06 -12.60
C LYS A 423 -1.19 -35.62 -13.12
N TYR A 424 -1.01 -35.42 -14.42
CA TYR A 424 -0.88 -34.08 -14.99
C TYR A 424 -2.20 -33.28 -14.99
N THR A 425 -3.34 -33.92 -15.28
CA THR A 425 -4.64 -33.22 -15.27
C THR A 425 -5.09 -32.87 -13.87
N LEU A 426 -4.78 -33.68 -12.85
CA LEU A 426 -5.03 -33.34 -11.45
C LEU A 426 -4.11 -32.20 -10.99
N SER A 427 -2.84 -32.23 -11.42
CA SER A 427 -1.86 -31.17 -11.12
C SER A 427 -2.34 -29.81 -11.63
N CYS A 428 -2.72 -29.73 -12.90
CA CYS A 428 -3.00 -28.46 -13.55
C CYS A 428 -4.50 -28.13 -13.62
N GLY A 429 -5.36 -29.13 -13.83
CA GLY A 429 -6.81 -28.97 -13.98
C GLY A 429 -7.62 -29.24 -12.71
N GLY A 430 -7.06 -29.98 -11.74
CA GLY A 430 -7.72 -30.25 -10.46
C GLY A 430 -8.80 -31.32 -10.52
N ARG A 431 -8.92 -32.02 -11.66
CA ARG A 431 -9.91 -33.06 -11.87
C ARG A 431 -9.26 -34.29 -12.48
N VAL A 432 -9.74 -35.45 -12.06
CA VAL A 432 -9.47 -36.72 -12.72
C VAL A 432 -10.40 -36.79 -13.94
N PRO A 433 -9.88 -37.00 -15.16
CA PRO A 433 -10.72 -37.23 -16.33
C PRO A 433 -11.57 -38.48 -16.13
N LYS A 434 -12.59 -38.67 -16.97
CA LYS A 434 -13.33 -39.92 -17.00
C LYS A 434 -12.45 -40.98 -17.67
N ALA A 435 -12.39 -42.17 -17.08
CA ALA A 435 -11.64 -43.27 -17.68
C ALA A 435 -12.23 -43.60 -19.06
N PRO A 436 -11.39 -43.81 -20.09
CA PRO A 436 -11.88 -44.16 -21.42
C PRO A 436 -12.39 -45.60 -21.50
N TRP A 437 -12.16 -46.40 -20.45
CA TRP A 437 -12.68 -47.76 -20.30
C TRP A 437 -13.79 -47.78 -19.25
N LYS A 438 -14.68 -48.76 -19.35
CA LYS A 438 -15.65 -49.05 -18.29
C LYS A 438 -14.91 -49.78 -17.16
N LYS A 439 -15.13 -49.40 -15.91
CA LYS A 439 -14.58 -50.15 -14.77
C LYS A 439 -15.34 -51.47 -14.63
N PRO A 440 -14.67 -52.64 -14.66
CA PRO A 440 -15.35 -53.91 -14.41
C PRO A 440 -16.00 -53.90 -13.02
N CYS A 441 -17.05 -54.69 -12.80
CA CYS A 441 -17.45 -54.94 -11.42
C CYS A 441 -16.38 -55.79 -10.72
N TRP A 442 -16.36 -55.80 -9.38
CA TRP A 442 -15.37 -56.58 -8.62
C TRP A 442 -15.35 -58.06 -9.02
N LYS A 443 -16.53 -58.67 -9.22
CA LYS A 443 -16.66 -60.07 -9.63
C LYS A 443 -16.01 -60.33 -10.98
N ASP A 444 -16.21 -59.45 -11.97
CA ASP A 444 -15.60 -59.60 -13.29
C ASP A 444 -14.09 -59.41 -13.22
N PHE A 445 -13.64 -58.41 -12.45
CA PHE A 445 -12.23 -58.14 -12.24
C PHE A 445 -11.52 -59.34 -11.62
N THR A 446 -12.02 -59.86 -10.50
CA THR A 446 -11.43 -61.03 -9.85
C THR A 446 -11.50 -62.27 -10.75
N SER A 447 -12.61 -62.48 -11.46
CA SER A 447 -12.74 -63.58 -12.41
C SER A 447 -11.68 -63.51 -13.53
N MET A 448 -11.33 -62.33 -14.02
CA MET A 448 -10.24 -62.19 -14.99
C MET A 448 -8.87 -62.50 -14.38
N MET A 449 -8.69 -62.20 -13.10
CA MET A 449 -7.40 -62.24 -12.42
C MET A 449 -7.05 -63.61 -11.84
N ILE A 450 -8.01 -64.39 -11.34
CA ILE A 450 -7.77 -65.72 -10.71
C ILE A 450 -7.15 -66.76 -11.65
N TYR A 451 -7.23 -66.54 -12.97
CA TYR A 451 -6.59 -67.42 -13.96
C TYR A 451 -5.12 -67.11 -14.18
N ILE A 452 -4.61 -66.05 -13.57
CA ILE A 452 -3.19 -65.79 -13.55
C ILE A 452 -2.58 -66.70 -12.48
N THR A 453 -1.54 -67.46 -12.86
CA THR A 453 -0.84 -68.38 -11.96
C THR A 453 -0.44 -67.67 -10.67
N GLY A 454 -0.87 -68.23 -9.54
CA GLY A 454 -0.54 -67.72 -8.19
C GLY A 454 -1.42 -66.59 -7.66
N VAL A 455 -2.48 -66.20 -8.40
CA VAL A 455 -3.53 -65.30 -7.91
C VAL A 455 -4.65 -66.13 -7.29
N ASN A 456 -4.98 -65.86 -6.03
CA ASN A 456 -6.02 -66.57 -5.29
C ASN A 456 -7.05 -65.60 -4.70
N LEU A 457 -8.30 -66.03 -4.58
CA LEU A 457 -9.29 -65.35 -3.75
C LEU A 457 -9.27 -65.98 -2.37
N THR A 458 -8.73 -65.25 -1.38
CA THR A 458 -8.75 -65.70 0.01
C THR A 458 -10.16 -65.68 0.58
N ASN A 459 -10.98 -64.74 0.11
CA ASN A 459 -12.41 -64.62 0.41
C ASN A 459 -13.11 -63.79 -0.70
N PRO A 460 -14.45 -63.64 -0.69
CA PRO A 460 -15.16 -62.89 -1.73
C PRO A 460 -14.77 -61.41 -1.87
N ASN A 461 -14.07 -60.84 -0.89
CA ASN A 461 -13.71 -59.43 -0.83
C ASN A 461 -12.21 -59.18 -0.98
N GLU A 462 -11.37 -60.21 -1.08
CA GLU A 462 -9.92 -60.06 -1.11
C GLU A 462 -9.26 -61.00 -2.12
N MET A 463 -8.36 -60.42 -2.91
CA MET A 463 -7.57 -61.11 -3.91
C MET A 463 -6.09 -61.04 -3.52
N ASP A 464 -5.50 -62.20 -3.28
CA ASP A 464 -4.12 -62.37 -2.88
C ASP A 464 -3.25 -62.74 -4.08
N MET A 465 -2.16 -61.99 -4.26
CA MET A 465 -1.18 -62.15 -5.33
C MET A 465 0.20 -62.55 -4.78
N THR A 466 0.27 -63.12 -3.58
CA THR A 466 1.52 -63.51 -2.90
C THR A 466 2.37 -64.46 -3.74
N ASN A 467 1.73 -65.41 -4.42
CA ASN A 467 2.41 -66.42 -5.23
C ASN A 467 2.39 -66.08 -6.73
N ALA A 468 1.83 -64.92 -7.09
CA ALA A 468 1.72 -64.49 -8.47
C ALA A 468 3.02 -63.85 -8.98
N ASN A 469 3.12 -63.70 -10.31
CA ASN A 469 4.22 -62.99 -10.96
C ASN A 469 4.41 -61.58 -10.35
N ASN A 470 5.66 -61.18 -10.12
CA ASN A 470 6.03 -59.89 -9.51
C ASN A 470 5.43 -58.66 -10.21
N ILE A 471 5.14 -58.75 -11.51
CA ILE A 471 4.48 -57.67 -12.28
C ILE A 471 3.15 -57.24 -11.65
N LEU A 472 2.42 -58.16 -11.02
CA LEU A 472 1.15 -57.86 -10.35
C LEU A 472 1.30 -57.12 -9.02
N ARG A 473 2.53 -57.01 -8.52
CA ARG A 473 2.86 -56.36 -7.24
C ARG A 473 3.82 -55.20 -7.41
N ASP A 474 4.39 -55.02 -8.61
CA ASP A 474 5.31 -53.94 -8.91
C ASP A 474 4.55 -52.62 -9.08
N PRO A 475 4.85 -51.59 -8.26
CA PRO A 475 4.25 -50.26 -8.41
C PRO A 475 4.49 -49.63 -9.79
N LYS A 476 5.54 -50.01 -10.51
CA LYS A 476 5.80 -49.52 -11.88
C LYS A 476 4.74 -50.01 -12.88
N TRP A 477 4.15 -51.18 -12.62
CA TRP A 477 3.13 -51.79 -13.47
C TRP A 477 1.71 -51.46 -13.01
N THR A 478 1.48 -51.57 -11.69
CA THR A 478 0.16 -51.39 -11.11
C THR A 478 -0.19 -49.93 -10.82
N GLU A 479 0.81 -49.08 -10.57
CA GLU A 479 0.67 -47.75 -9.96
C GLU A 479 0.07 -47.77 -8.53
N LEU A 480 -0.02 -48.94 -7.90
CA LEU A 480 -0.44 -49.08 -6.51
C LEU A 480 0.77 -49.00 -5.58
N LYS A 481 0.68 -48.17 -4.54
CA LYS A 481 1.67 -48.18 -3.44
C LYS A 481 1.37 -49.30 -2.46
N ASN A 482 2.38 -49.71 -1.70
CA ASN A 482 2.21 -50.69 -0.63
C ASN A 482 1.78 -50.00 0.67
N SER A 483 0.89 -50.64 1.44
CA SER A 483 0.64 -50.27 2.84
C SER A 483 0.44 -51.53 3.68
N ASN A 484 0.97 -51.51 4.90
CA ASN A 484 0.71 -52.54 5.91
C ASN A 484 -0.50 -52.18 6.80
N ILE A 485 -1.06 -50.99 6.63
CA ILE A 485 -2.18 -50.48 7.43
C ILE A 485 -3.48 -50.74 6.67
N LEU A 486 -4.43 -51.41 7.32
CA LEU A 486 -5.69 -51.79 6.69
C LEU A 486 -6.55 -50.56 6.34
N SER A 487 -6.62 -49.58 7.24
CA SER A 487 -7.41 -48.36 7.04
C SER A 487 -6.91 -47.51 5.86
N ASP A 488 -5.61 -47.48 5.60
CA ASP A 488 -5.04 -46.80 4.41
C ASP A 488 -5.65 -47.32 3.12
N THR A 489 -5.88 -48.64 3.04
CA THR A 489 -6.40 -49.29 1.83
C THR A 489 -7.88 -49.01 1.60
N ASN A 490 -8.59 -48.50 2.61
CA ASN A 490 -9.97 -48.03 2.48
C ASN A 490 -10.05 -46.60 1.94
N GLN A 491 -8.96 -45.83 2.05
CA GLN A 491 -8.93 -44.41 1.69
C GLN A 491 -8.13 -44.14 0.41
N PHE A 492 -7.14 -44.99 0.11
CA PHE A 492 -6.23 -44.83 -1.01
C PHE A 492 -6.06 -46.14 -1.79
N PRO A 493 -5.84 -46.08 -3.12
CA PRO A 493 -5.60 -47.26 -3.95
C PRO A 493 -4.21 -47.84 -3.65
N ARG A 494 -4.13 -48.72 -2.64
CA ARG A 494 -2.89 -49.34 -2.16
C ARG A 494 -3.00 -50.86 -2.06
N LEU A 495 -1.88 -51.55 -2.28
CA LEU A 495 -1.75 -52.99 -2.02
C LEU A 495 -1.57 -53.23 -0.52
N TYR A 496 -2.52 -53.96 0.08
CA TYR A 496 -2.40 -54.38 1.47
C TYR A 496 -1.29 -55.42 1.62
N LYS A 497 -0.37 -55.18 2.56
CA LYS A 497 0.88 -55.95 2.73
C LYS A 497 1.69 -56.12 1.44
N GLY A 498 1.50 -55.20 0.48
CA GLY A 498 2.11 -55.24 -0.84
C GLY A 498 1.68 -56.40 -1.75
N LYS A 499 0.63 -57.15 -1.37
CA LYS A 499 0.26 -58.41 -2.05
C LYS A 499 -1.25 -58.59 -2.26
N ILE A 500 -2.08 -57.87 -1.52
CA ILE A 500 -3.53 -58.10 -1.48
C ILE A 500 -4.27 -56.88 -2.04
N ILE A 501 -5.20 -57.11 -2.96
CA ILE A 501 -6.19 -56.12 -3.41
C ILE A 501 -7.51 -56.44 -2.73
N ARG A 502 -8.08 -55.46 -2.05
CA ARG A 502 -9.37 -55.58 -1.36
C ARG A 502 -10.47 -54.95 -2.22
N LYS A 503 -11.69 -55.48 -2.14
CA LYS A 503 -12.88 -54.97 -2.85
C LYS A 503 -13.14 -53.49 -2.55
N LEU A 504 -12.96 -53.08 -1.30
CA LEU A 504 -13.09 -51.67 -0.89
C LEU A 504 -12.08 -50.79 -1.64
N THR A 505 -10.81 -51.20 -1.67
CA THR A 505 -9.75 -50.51 -2.41
C THR A 505 -10.05 -50.47 -3.91
N TYR A 506 -10.50 -51.58 -4.48
CA TYR A 506 -10.89 -51.65 -5.88
C TYR A 506 -12.01 -50.67 -6.20
N ASN A 507 -12.98 -50.51 -5.31
CA ASN A 507 -14.13 -49.63 -5.52
C ASN A 507 -13.79 -48.14 -5.51
N LEU A 508 -12.61 -47.74 -5.00
CA LEU A 508 -12.16 -46.35 -5.03
C LEU A 508 -12.19 -45.77 -6.45
N PRO A 509 -12.65 -44.52 -6.65
CA PRO A 509 -12.76 -43.90 -7.98
C PRO A 509 -11.43 -43.85 -8.76
N ASP A 510 -10.31 -43.74 -8.05
CA ASP A 510 -8.95 -43.59 -8.58
C ASP A 510 -8.17 -44.91 -8.68
N PHE A 511 -8.79 -46.06 -8.36
CA PHE A 511 -8.13 -47.35 -8.48
C PHE A 511 -7.68 -47.63 -9.94
N PRO A 512 -6.41 -47.95 -10.20
CA PRO A 512 -5.82 -48.04 -11.54
C PRO A 512 -6.14 -49.35 -12.29
N TYR A 513 -7.41 -49.76 -12.34
CA TYR A 513 -7.83 -51.01 -13.00
C TYR A 513 -7.44 -51.05 -14.49
N TRP A 514 -7.33 -49.90 -15.16
CA TRP A 514 -6.92 -49.82 -16.56
C TRP A 514 -5.52 -50.39 -16.79
N ASN A 515 -4.59 -50.27 -15.83
CA ASN A 515 -3.26 -50.85 -15.96
C ASN A 515 -3.34 -52.39 -16.00
N PHE A 516 -4.23 -52.98 -15.21
CA PHE A 516 -4.50 -54.42 -15.27
C PHE A 516 -5.07 -54.82 -16.63
N LEU A 517 -6.07 -54.10 -17.13
CA LEU A 517 -6.76 -54.45 -18.38
C LEU A 517 -5.92 -54.20 -19.65
N THR A 518 -5.12 -53.14 -19.68
CA THR A 518 -4.46 -52.66 -20.91
C THR A 518 -2.97 -53.01 -20.98
N LYS A 519 -2.32 -53.23 -19.83
CA LYS A 519 -0.88 -53.53 -19.73
C LYS A 519 -0.65 -54.93 -19.19
N ILE A 520 -1.10 -55.20 -17.97
CA ILE A 520 -0.69 -56.41 -17.23
C ILE A 520 -1.32 -57.68 -17.83
N ILE A 521 -2.64 -57.79 -17.90
CA ILE A 521 -3.31 -58.99 -18.44
C ILE A 521 -2.86 -59.27 -19.88
N PRO A 522 -2.80 -58.29 -20.81
CA PRO A 522 -2.30 -58.53 -22.16
C PRO A 522 -0.83 -58.97 -22.19
N TYR A 523 0.02 -58.42 -21.32
CA TYR A 523 1.41 -58.86 -21.19
C TYR A 523 1.49 -60.30 -20.71
N MET A 524 0.72 -60.67 -19.68
CA MET A 524 0.73 -62.02 -19.12
C MET A 524 0.19 -63.04 -20.13
N LYS A 525 -0.83 -62.70 -20.93
CA LYS A 525 -1.30 -63.55 -22.05
C LYS A 525 -0.21 -63.82 -23.12
N LYS A 526 0.82 -62.99 -23.23
CA LYS A 526 1.97 -63.27 -24.12
C LYS A 526 2.92 -64.32 -23.53
N GLN A 527 2.92 -64.46 -22.21
CA GLN A 527 3.81 -65.33 -21.44
C GLN A 527 2.98 -66.54 -20.98
N SER A 528 2.85 -67.58 -21.81
CA SER A 528 1.97 -68.73 -21.57
C SER A 528 2.09 -69.30 -20.15
N TRP A 529 3.31 -69.41 -19.62
CA TRP A 529 3.60 -69.88 -18.26
C TRP A 529 3.04 -68.99 -17.14
N SER A 530 2.86 -67.69 -17.39
CA SER A 530 2.35 -66.74 -16.40
C SER A 530 0.84 -66.86 -16.17
N THR A 531 0.13 -67.51 -17.08
CA THR A 531 -1.33 -67.66 -17.02
C THR A 531 -1.79 -69.11 -17.00
N GLY A 532 -0.85 -70.05 -17.07
CA GLY A 532 -1.13 -71.49 -17.08
C GLY A 532 -1.90 -72.00 -18.30
N ILE A 533 -2.24 -71.15 -19.28
CA ILE A 533 -3.01 -71.53 -20.47
C ILE A 533 -2.37 -70.89 -21.70
N SER A 534 -1.64 -71.73 -22.44
CA SER A 534 -1.04 -71.47 -23.73
C SER A 534 -2.08 -71.53 -24.85
N TRP A 535 -1.99 -70.62 -25.82
CA TRP A 535 -2.81 -70.67 -27.03
C TRP A 535 -2.72 -72.03 -27.74
N TYR A 536 -1.51 -72.56 -27.88
CA TYR A 536 -1.27 -73.81 -28.63
C TYR A 536 -1.37 -75.06 -27.75
N ALA A 537 -0.88 -75.00 -26.52
CA ALA A 537 -0.80 -76.19 -25.67
C ALA A 537 -2.09 -76.48 -24.90
N ASP A 538 -2.91 -75.46 -24.63
CA ASP A 538 -4.08 -75.59 -23.77
C ASP A 538 -5.35 -75.13 -24.50
N PHE A 539 -5.39 -73.89 -24.98
CA PHE A 539 -6.61 -73.29 -25.49
C PHE A 539 -7.14 -73.93 -26.78
N ILE A 540 -6.29 -74.04 -27.81
CA ILE A 540 -6.68 -74.72 -29.06
C ILE A 540 -7.14 -76.15 -28.76
N PRO A 541 -6.38 -76.99 -28.02
CA PRO A 541 -6.79 -78.36 -27.71
C PRO A 541 -8.14 -78.49 -27.01
N GLU A 542 -8.50 -77.58 -26.09
CA GLU A 542 -9.83 -77.60 -25.48
C GLU A 542 -10.91 -77.09 -26.44
N MET A 543 -10.64 -76.03 -27.20
CA MET A 543 -11.61 -75.44 -28.12
C MET A 543 -12.03 -76.37 -29.25
N ILE A 544 -11.11 -77.20 -29.78
CA ILE A 544 -11.45 -78.15 -30.84
C ILE A 544 -12.29 -79.34 -30.35
N LYS A 545 -12.43 -79.54 -29.03
CA LYS A 545 -13.34 -80.55 -28.46
C LYS A 545 -14.79 -80.09 -28.53
N VAL A 546 -15.01 -78.78 -28.58
CA VAL A 546 -16.35 -78.20 -28.71
C VAL A 546 -16.94 -78.56 -30.08
N PRO A 547 -18.13 -79.18 -30.13
CA PRO A 547 -18.79 -79.48 -31.39
C PRO A 547 -18.98 -78.23 -32.26
N GLY A 548 -18.62 -78.34 -33.55
CA GLY A 548 -18.72 -77.24 -34.52
C GLY A 548 -17.57 -76.22 -34.50
N VAL A 549 -16.51 -76.45 -33.72
CA VAL A 549 -15.27 -75.65 -33.78
C VAL A 549 -14.23 -76.38 -34.63
N ILE A 550 -13.68 -75.69 -35.62
CA ILE A 550 -12.58 -76.23 -36.45
C ILE A 550 -11.33 -75.38 -36.28
N ARG A 551 -10.18 -76.04 -36.15
CA ARG A 551 -8.88 -75.37 -36.25
C ARG A 551 -8.53 -75.15 -37.71
N VAL A 552 -7.95 -74.01 -38.03
CA VAL A 552 -7.37 -73.73 -39.34
C VAL A 552 -5.94 -73.31 -39.14
N GLY A 553 -4.99 -74.09 -39.64
CA GLY A 553 -3.59 -73.88 -39.30
C GLY A 553 -2.59 -74.53 -40.23
N THR A 554 -1.31 -74.28 -39.94
CA THR A 554 -0.17 -74.70 -40.78
C THR A 554 0.43 -76.05 -40.38
N ASP A 555 0.04 -76.61 -39.24
CA ASP A 555 0.67 -77.82 -38.72
C ASP A 555 0.08 -79.13 -39.29
N ARG A 556 0.89 -80.19 -39.24
CA ARG A 556 0.51 -81.56 -39.66
C ARG A 556 -0.64 -82.13 -38.82
N TYR A 557 -0.90 -81.54 -37.65
CA TYR A 557 -1.96 -81.91 -36.73
C TYR A 557 -3.35 -81.54 -37.28
N ALA A 558 -3.49 -80.41 -37.99
CA ALA A 558 -4.73 -80.04 -38.65
C ALA A 558 -5.18 -81.10 -39.69
N LYS A 559 -4.23 -81.63 -40.49
CA LYS A 559 -4.55 -82.64 -41.52
C LYS A 559 -5.05 -83.98 -40.98
N LYS A 560 -4.64 -84.40 -39.78
CA LYS A 560 -4.95 -85.75 -39.24
C LYS A 560 -6.35 -85.89 -38.62
N ARG A 561 -7.09 -84.80 -38.40
CA ARG A 561 -8.41 -84.81 -37.72
C ARG A 561 -9.52 -84.09 -38.48
N GLY A 562 -9.40 -83.96 -39.80
CA GLY A 562 -10.42 -83.29 -40.63
C GLY A 562 -10.47 -81.76 -40.47
N HIS A 563 -9.40 -81.15 -39.98
CA HIS A 563 -9.28 -79.69 -39.86
C HIS A 563 -8.64 -79.07 -41.12
N LEU A 564 -8.84 -77.77 -41.33
CA LEU A 564 -8.42 -77.10 -42.57
C LEU A 564 -6.94 -76.71 -42.53
N TYR A 565 -6.21 -77.11 -43.56
CA TYR A 565 -4.84 -76.67 -43.78
C TYR A 565 -4.84 -75.34 -44.54
N LYS A 566 -4.16 -74.32 -44.00
CA LYS A 566 -3.99 -73.02 -44.67
C LYS A 566 -2.65 -72.41 -44.30
N ASN A 567 -1.95 -71.86 -45.30
CA ASN A 567 -0.77 -71.05 -45.07
C ASN A 567 -1.18 -69.74 -44.36
N GLY A 568 -0.67 -69.50 -43.15
CA GLY A 568 -0.99 -68.31 -42.36
C GLY A 568 -0.93 -68.54 -40.85
N TYR A 569 -1.54 -67.62 -40.10
CA TYR A 569 -1.69 -67.76 -38.65
C TYR A 569 -2.71 -68.83 -38.30
N ASP A 570 -2.52 -69.51 -37.17
CA ASP A 570 -3.51 -70.45 -36.65
C ASP A 570 -4.78 -69.71 -36.19
N GLU A 571 -5.92 -70.24 -36.63
CA GLU A 571 -7.26 -69.72 -36.37
C GLU A 571 -8.15 -70.82 -35.80
N LEU A 572 -9.16 -70.40 -35.04
CA LEU A 572 -10.29 -71.21 -34.64
C LEU A 572 -11.53 -70.64 -35.32
N TRP A 573 -12.29 -71.50 -35.99
CA TRP A 573 -13.49 -71.15 -36.72
C TRP A 573 -14.67 -71.78 -35.98
N PHE A 574 -15.60 -70.94 -35.54
CA PHE A 574 -16.75 -71.33 -34.73
C PHE A 574 -17.99 -71.36 -35.61
N SER A 575 -18.54 -72.54 -35.88
CA SER A 575 -19.77 -72.71 -36.67
C SER A 575 -20.95 -71.97 -36.04
N GLU A 576 -21.85 -71.43 -36.86
CA GLU A 576 -23.10 -70.80 -36.44
C GLU A 576 -23.99 -71.68 -35.54
N HIS A 577 -23.78 -72.99 -35.56
CA HIS A 577 -24.48 -73.94 -34.68
C HIS A 577 -23.85 -74.05 -33.28
N THR A 578 -22.69 -73.44 -33.04
CA THR A 578 -22.03 -73.46 -31.73
C THR A 578 -22.55 -72.35 -30.82
N ASN A 579 -22.69 -72.64 -29.53
CA ASN A 579 -23.01 -71.60 -28.54
C ASN A 579 -21.94 -70.49 -28.50
N PHE A 580 -20.71 -70.81 -28.85
CA PHE A 580 -19.60 -69.86 -28.92
C PHE A 580 -19.69 -68.91 -30.10
N HIS A 581 -20.26 -69.32 -31.24
CA HIS A 581 -20.37 -68.46 -32.41
C HIS A 581 -21.18 -67.20 -32.12
N ARG A 582 -22.33 -67.31 -31.44
CA ARG A 582 -23.14 -66.14 -31.08
C ARG A 582 -22.37 -65.18 -30.17
N ILE A 583 -21.56 -65.71 -29.26
CA ILE A 583 -20.77 -64.91 -28.32
C ILE A 583 -19.61 -64.21 -29.07
N ILE A 584 -18.91 -64.92 -29.97
CA ILE A 584 -17.77 -64.39 -30.71
C ILE A 584 -18.23 -63.41 -31.80
N SER A 585 -19.25 -63.74 -32.59
CA SER A 585 -19.79 -62.86 -33.62
C SER A 585 -20.29 -61.52 -33.06
N GLY A 586 -20.83 -61.51 -31.83
CA GLY A 586 -21.21 -60.29 -31.11
C GLY A 586 -20.05 -59.31 -30.86
N TYR A 587 -18.80 -59.76 -30.98
CA TYR A 587 -17.60 -58.90 -30.90
C TYR A 587 -17.12 -58.40 -32.27
N GLY A 588 -17.90 -58.57 -33.34
CA GLY A 588 -17.57 -58.06 -34.67
C GLY A 588 -16.40 -58.79 -35.34
N PHE A 589 -16.12 -60.02 -34.93
CA PHE A 589 -15.13 -60.85 -35.62
C PHE A 589 -15.61 -61.27 -37.01
N HIS A 590 -14.67 -61.44 -37.92
CA HIS A 590 -14.99 -61.72 -39.32
C HIS A 590 -15.62 -63.11 -39.47
N THR A 591 -16.74 -63.16 -40.17
CA THR A 591 -17.49 -64.40 -40.47
C THR A 591 -17.26 -64.80 -41.92
N ILE A 592 -17.13 -66.09 -42.17
CA ILE A 592 -16.93 -66.67 -43.51
C ILE A 592 -17.87 -67.87 -43.71
N LYS A 593 -18.17 -68.22 -44.97
CA LYS A 593 -18.91 -69.46 -45.29
C LYS A 593 -17.95 -70.54 -45.75
N HIS A 594 -18.13 -71.76 -45.23
CA HIS A 594 -17.38 -72.94 -45.65
C HIS A 594 -18.31 -74.17 -45.65
N ASN A 595 -18.39 -74.88 -46.78
CA ASN A 595 -19.29 -76.03 -46.97
C ASN A 595 -20.74 -75.78 -46.54
N GLY A 596 -21.28 -74.60 -46.88
CA GLY A 596 -22.66 -74.22 -46.56
C GLY A 596 -22.89 -73.70 -45.12
N VAL A 597 -21.89 -73.81 -44.23
CA VAL A 597 -21.99 -73.37 -42.83
C VAL A 597 -21.24 -72.05 -42.63
N SER A 598 -21.81 -71.12 -41.86
CA SER A 598 -21.16 -69.87 -41.49
C SER A 598 -20.26 -70.07 -40.26
N TYR A 599 -19.03 -69.55 -40.31
CA TYR A 599 -18.03 -69.63 -39.25
C TYR A 599 -17.53 -68.25 -38.85
N THR A 600 -17.49 -67.97 -37.55
CA THR A 600 -16.79 -66.79 -37.02
C THR A 600 -15.33 -67.14 -36.73
N ARG A 601 -14.39 -66.31 -37.21
CA ARG A 601 -12.95 -66.57 -37.11
C ARG A 601 -12.33 -65.88 -35.89
N LEU A 602 -11.53 -66.62 -35.12
CA LEU A 602 -10.68 -66.12 -34.05
C LEU A 602 -9.22 -66.48 -34.33
N TRP A 603 -8.35 -65.49 -34.44
CA TRP A 603 -6.90 -65.70 -34.64
C TRP A 603 -6.07 -65.21 -33.45
N GLN A 604 -4.83 -65.71 -33.35
CA GLN A 604 -3.96 -65.51 -32.19
C GLN A 604 -3.73 -64.03 -31.80
N SER A 605 -3.70 -63.09 -32.75
CA SER A 605 -3.52 -61.66 -32.43
C SER A 605 -4.75 -61.02 -31.77
N ARG A 606 -5.97 -61.51 -32.07
CA ARG A 606 -7.22 -61.09 -31.38
C ARG A 606 -7.34 -61.70 -29.98
N TYR A 607 -6.75 -62.88 -29.77
CA TYR A 607 -6.59 -63.48 -28.44
C TYR A 607 -5.82 -62.57 -27.46
N LYS A 608 -4.87 -61.79 -27.97
CA LYS A 608 -4.03 -60.85 -27.20
C LYS A 608 -4.60 -59.43 -27.14
N ALA A 609 -5.85 -59.24 -27.61
CA ALA A 609 -6.46 -57.92 -27.69
C ALA A 609 -6.58 -57.27 -26.30
N LYS A 610 -6.21 -55.98 -26.25
CA LYS A 610 -6.34 -55.13 -25.07
C LYS A 610 -7.74 -54.55 -24.94
N ALA A 611 -8.08 -54.01 -23.78
CA ALA A 611 -9.31 -53.24 -23.60
C ALA A 611 -9.36 -52.04 -24.56
N GLY A 612 -10.47 -51.93 -25.30
CA GLY A 612 -10.72 -50.92 -26.33
C GLY A 612 -10.20 -51.29 -27.73
N GLU A 613 -9.49 -52.41 -27.90
CA GLU A 613 -9.16 -52.92 -29.23
C GLU A 613 -10.34 -53.73 -29.78
N TYR A 614 -10.65 -53.55 -31.07
CA TYR A 614 -11.68 -54.31 -31.77
C TYR A 614 -13.09 -54.22 -31.16
N GLY A 615 -13.41 -53.12 -30.47
CA GLY A 615 -14.71 -52.94 -29.80
C GLY A 615 -14.87 -53.72 -28.50
N LEU A 616 -13.80 -54.31 -27.97
CA LEU A 616 -13.84 -55.12 -26.74
C LEU A 616 -13.66 -54.23 -25.50
N ASP A 617 -14.69 -54.07 -24.67
CA ASP A 617 -14.63 -53.25 -23.46
C ASP A 617 -13.50 -53.67 -22.48
N TYR A 618 -13.22 -54.98 -22.41
CA TYR A 618 -12.27 -55.58 -21.46
C TYR A 618 -11.18 -56.43 -22.14
N GLY A 619 -11.05 -56.33 -23.47
CA GLY A 619 -10.29 -57.29 -24.27
C GLY A 619 -11.03 -58.61 -24.45
N PHE A 620 -10.43 -59.59 -25.13
CA PHE A 620 -11.10 -60.87 -25.41
C PHE A 620 -11.23 -61.68 -24.10
N PRO A 621 -12.44 -62.14 -23.71
CA PRO A 621 -12.70 -62.86 -22.45
C PRO A 621 -12.26 -64.33 -22.52
N PHE A 622 -11.02 -64.53 -22.94
CA PHE A 622 -10.36 -65.81 -23.19
C PHE A 622 -10.61 -66.87 -22.12
N TRP A 623 -10.52 -66.51 -20.84
CA TRP A 623 -10.66 -67.45 -19.73
C TRP A 623 -12.06 -68.05 -19.61
N GLN A 624 -13.08 -67.21 -19.77
CA GLN A 624 -14.47 -67.64 -19.74
C GLN A 624 -14.75 -68.60 -20.90
N PHE A 625 -14.18 -68.29 -22.07
CA PHE A 625 -14.24 -69.16 -23.24
C PHE A 625 -13.56 -70.50 -22.97
N TYR A 626 -12.33 -70.48 -22.48
CA TYR A 626 -11.57 -71.70 -22.17
C TYR A 626 -12.32 -72.62 -21.20
N ILE A 627 -12.91 -72.05 -20.14
CA ILE A 627 -13.65 -72.83 -19.16
C ILE A 627 -14.93 -73.39 -19.74
N ALA A 628 -15.69 -72.55 -20.44
CA ALA A 628 -16.90 -73.00 -21.10
C ALA A 628 -16.59 -74.15 -22.06
N ALA A 629 -15.44 -74.12 -22.75
CA ALA A 629 -15.00 -75.19 -23.65
C ALA A 629 -14.54 -76.45 -22.90
N LYS A 630 -13.89 -76.30 -21.74
CA LYS A 630 -13.50 -77.44 -20.90
C LYS A 630 -14.71 -78.12 -20.24
N SER A 631 -15.79 -77.37 -20.05
CA SER A 631 -17.03 -77.84 -19.43
C SER A 631 -18.09 -78.33 -20.43
N SER A 632 -17.88 -78.11 -21.73
CA SER A 632 -18.72 -78.60 -22.82
C SER A 632 -18.19 -79.90 -23.40
#